data_AF-W2VI51-F1
#
_entry.id   AF-W2VI51-F1
#
_cell.length_a   1.000
_cell.length_b   1.000
_cell.length_c   1.000
_cell.angle_alpha   90.00
_cell.angle_beta   90.00
_cell.angle_gamma   90.00
#
_symmetry.space_group_name_H-M   'P 1'
#
loop_
_entity.id
_entity.type
_entity.pdbx_description
1 polymer ?
#
loop_
_entity_poly.entity_id
_entity_poly.type
_entity_poly.pdbx_seq_one_letter_code
_entity_poly.pdbx_strand_id
1 'polypeptide(L)'
;MDSEVKRKLRNIIFIYLFFILAGILILGVQKLKAYIEQVRFDREQKAYNFRSEGFLRYRLSEFVCAKLEFTNHKGEVFIIEDDNDMK
;
A
#
# COMPACT_ATOMS: atom_id res chain seq x y z
N MET A 1 30.58 -11.88 47.19
CA MET A 1 30.60 -12.46 45.84
C MET A 1 31.64 -11.71 45.03
N ASP A 2 32.63 -12.41 44.48
CA ASP A 2 33.81 -11.80 43.88
C ASP A 2 33.46 -10.87 42.70
N SER A 3 34.17 -9.75 42.58
CA SER A 3 33.82 -8.65 41.67
C SER A 3 33.89 -9.07 40.20
N GLU A 4 34.75 -10.05 39.90
CA GLU A 4 34.94 -10.62 38.57
C GLU A 4 33.72 -11.44 38.12
N VAL A 5 33.13 -12.22 39.05
CA VAL A 5 31.92 -13.01 38.81
C VAL A 5 30.74 -12.11 38.45
N LYS A 6 30.59 -10.98 39.15
CA LYS A 6 29.53 -9.99 38.87
C LYS A 6 29.68 -9.37 37.48
N ARG A 7 30.92 -9.13 37.02
CA ARG A 7 31.22 -8.57 35.69
C ARG A 7 30.92 -9.58 34.57
N LYS A 8 31.31 -10.84 34.75
CA LYS A 8 31.01 -11.94 33.81
C LYS A 8 29.50 -12.14 33.68
N LEU A 9 28.77 -12.18 34.81
CA LEU A 9 27.32 -12.32 34.81
C LEU A 9 26.63 -11.17 34.07
N ARG A 10 27.04 -9.92 34.33
CA ARG A 10 26.49 -8.75 33.64
C ARG A 10 26.70 -8.82 32.13
N ASN A 11 27.87 -9.27 31.68
CA ASN A 11 28.17 -9.37 30.25
C ASN A 11 27.30 -10.43 29.57
N ILE A 12 27.08 -11.57 30.23
CA ILE A 12 26.18 -12.63 29.76
C ILE A 12 24.76 -12.08 29.63
N ILE A 13 24.26 -11.35 30.64
CA ILE A 13 22.93 -10.71 30.60
C ILE A 13 22.81 -9.74 29.41
N PHE A 14 23.83 -8.92 29.16
CA PHE A 14 23.82 -7.99 28.02
C PHE A 14 23.79 -8.71 26.67
N ILE A 15 24.48 -9.84 26.53
CA ILE A 15 24.43 -10.64 25.31
C ILE A 15 23.00 -11.15 25.07
N TYR A 16 22.34 -11.70 26.08
CA TYR A 16 20.95 -12.15 25.94
C TYR A 16 19.99 -11.01 25.61
N LEU A 17 20.13 -9.85 26.28
CA LEU A 17 19.33 -8.66 25.98
C LEU A 17 19.52 -8.18 24.54
N PHE A 18 20.76 -8.22 24.03
CA PHE A 18 21.06 -7.87 22.65
C PHE A 18 20.32 -8.78 21.67
N PHE A 19 20.33 -10.10 21.89
CA PHE A 19 19.62 -11.04 21.03
C PHE A 19 18.11 -10.87 21.09
N ILE A 20 17.54 -10.57 22.27
CA ILE A 20 16.10 -10.29 22.41
C ILE A 20 15.73 -9.05 21.60
N LEU A 21 16.51 -7.96 21.73
CA LEU A 21 16.28 -6.73 20.96
C LEU A 21 16.42 -6.95 19.46
N ALA A 22 17.47 -7.67 19.02
CA ALA A 22 17.68 -7.99 17.62
C ALA A 22 16.50 -8.81 17.05
N GLY A 23 15.99 -9.79 17.81
CA GLY A 23 14.82 -10.58 17.40
C GLY A 23 13.57 -9.73 17.20
N ILE A 24 13.26 -8.82 18.14
CA ILE A 24 12.12 -7.90 18.04
C ILE A 24 12.26 -6.99 16.82
N LEU A 25 13.47 -6.46 16.57
CA LEU A 25 13.74 -5.59 15.42
C LEU A 25 13.54 -6.32 14.09
N ILE A 26 14.05 -7.55 13.97
CA ILE A 26 13.89 -8.36 12.75
C ILE A 26 12.41 -8.64 12.47
N LEU A 27 11.64 -9.04 13.49
CA LEU A 27 10.20 -9.25 13.36
C LEU A 27 9.46 -7.96 12.95
N GLY A 28 9.85 -6.82 13.54
CA GLY A 28 9.29 -5.52 13.18
C GLY A 28 9.54 -5.15 11.72
N VAL A 29 10.76 -5.32 11.23
CA VAL A 29 11.13 -5.02 9.83
C VAL A 29 10.38 -5.91 8.85
N GLN A 30 10.24 -7.21 9.13
CA GLN A 30 9.49 -8.12 8.28
C GLN A 30 8.01 -7.72 8.17
N LYS A 31 7.38 -7.38 9.30
CA LYS A 31 5.98 -6.95 9.33
C LYS A 31 5.78 -5.64 8.57
N LEU A 32 6.72 -4.69 8.71
CA LEU A 32 6.67 -3.42 7.97
C LEU A 32 6.81 -3.65 6.46
N LYS A 33 7.73 -4.51 6.04
CA LYS A 33 7.91 -4.86 4.63
C LYS A 33 6.66 -5.49 4.03
N ALA A 34 6.03 -6.44 4.75
CA ALA A 34 4.79 -7.07 4.32
C ALA A 34 3.65 -6.04 4.18
N TYR A 35 3.54 -5.11 5.12
CA TYR A 35 2.53 -4.05 5.07
C TYR A 35 2.73 -3.11 3.87
N ILE A 36 3.97 -2.68 3.60
CA ILE A 36 4.28 -1.82 2.44
C ILE A 36 3.94 -2.54 1.13
N GLU A 37 4.32 -3.82 1.02
CA GLU A 37 4.03 -4.63 -0.17
C GLU A 37 2.52 -4.79 -0.38
N GLN A 38 1.77 -5.04 0.69
CA GLN A 38 0.30 -5.12 0.64
C GLN A 38 -0.32 -3.79 0.18
N VAL A 39 0.12 -2.66 0.73
CA VAL A 39 -0.39 -1.34 0.31
C VAL A 39 -0.04 -1.05 -1.15
N ARG A 40 1.14 -1.46 -1.62
CA ARG A 40 1.52 -1.31 -3.03
C ARG A 40 0.60 -2.14 -3.92
N PHE A 41 0.38 -3.41 -3.58
CA PHE A 41 -0.50 -4.31 -4.30
C PHE A 41 -1.95 -3.79 -4.35
N ASP A 42 -2.50 -3.34 -3.22
CA ASP A 42 -3.87 -2.79 -3.17
C ASP A 42 -4.02 -1.56 -4.06
N ARG A 43 -2.99 -0.71 -4.13
CA ARG A 43 -2.99 0.48 -5.02
C ARG A 43 -2.92 0.09 -6.49
N GLU A 44 -2.05 -0.85 -6.83
CA GLU A 44 -1.94 -1.39 -8.20
C GLU A 44 -3.25 -2.06 -8.64
N GLN A 45 -3.87 -2.84 -7.76
CA GLN A 45 -5.15 -3.49 -8.02
C GLN A 45 -6.28 -2.47 -8.20
N LYS A 46 -6.35 -1.43 -7.35
CA LYS A 46 -7.33 -0.35 -7.53
C LYS A 46 -7.14 0.39 -8.85
N ALA A 47 -5.91 0.69 -9.24
CA ALA A 47 -5.61 1.35 -10.51
C ALA A 47 -5.99 0.46 -11.70
N TYR A 48 -5.72 -0.84 -11.61
CA TYR A 48 -6.11 -1.82 -12.63
C TYR A 48 -7.63 -1.90 -12.77
N ASN A 49 -8.36 -2.04 -11.66
CA ASN A 49 -9.83 -2.10 -11.66
C ASN A 49 -10.44 -0.81 -12.22
N PHE A 50 -9.92 0.36 -11.82
CA PHE A 50 -10.36 1.64 -12.36
C PHE A 50 -10.19 1.70 -13.88
N ARG A 51 -9.04 1.24 -14.39
CA ARG A 51 -8.79 1.16 -15.84
C ARG A 51 -9.74 0.19 -16.54
N SER A 52 -9.95 -1.00 -15.99
CA SER A 52 -10.83 -2.00 -16.62
C SER A 52 -12.29 -1.57 -16.62
N GLU A 53 -12.77 -1.01 -15.51
CA GLU A 53 -14.13 -0.46 -15.41
C GLU A 53 -14.30 0.74 -16.34
N GLY A 54 -13.33 1.66 -16.36
CA GLY A 54 -13.33 2.80 -17.27
C GLY A 54 -13.40 2.38 -18.74
N PHE A 55 -12.61 1.38 -19.14
CA PHE A 55 -12.63 0.83 -20.50
C PHE A 55 -13.98 0.18 -20.85
N LEU A 56 -14.56 -0.58 -19.92
CA LEU A 56 -15.87 -1.20 -20.12
C LEU A 56 -16.99 -0.16 -20.25
N ARG A 57 -16.96 0.88 -19.40
CA ARG A 57 -17.90 2.02 -19.49
C ARG A 57 -17.77 2.75 -20.81
N TYR A 58 -16.54 3.02 -21.26
CA TYR A 58 -16.29 3.64 -22.57
C TYR A 58 -16.86 2.82 -23.72
N ARG A 59 -16.63 1.50 -23.72
CA ARG A 59 -17.17 0.60 -24.75
C ARG A 59 -18.69 0.57 -24.75
N LEU A 60 -19.32 0.58 -23.56
CA LEU A 60 -20.77 0.62 -23.44
C LEU A 60 -21.35 1.95 -23.90
N SER A 61 -20.74 3.07 -23.53
CA SER A 61 -21.19 4.41 -23.92
C SER A 61 -21.09 4.62 -25.43
N GLU A 62 -20.01 4.14 -26.05
CA GLU A 62 -19.85 4.11 -27.51
C GLU A 62 -20.95 3.27 -28.18
N PHE A 63 -21.29 2.11 -27.62
CA PHE A 63 -22.36 1.25 -28.14
C PHE A 63 -23.75 1.90 -28.08
N VAL A 64 -24.06 2.66 -27.01
CA VAL A 64 -25.36 3.30 -26.82
C VAL A 64 -25.39 4.78 -27.23
N CYS A 65 -24.33 5.29 -27.88
CA CYS A 65 -24.15 6.71 -28.20
C CYS A 65 -24.42 7.66 -27.01
N ALA A 66 -24.03 7.25 -25.81
CA ALA A 66 -24.19 8.04 -24.59
C ALA A 66 -22.88 8.74 -24.22
N LYS A 67 -22.98 9.90 -23.55
CA LYS A 67 -21.80 10.58 -22.99
C LYS A 67 -21.31 9.86 -21.74
N LEU A 68 -19.99 9.85 -21.55
CA LEU A 68 -19.38 9.28 -20.35
C LEU A 68 -19.38 10.30 -19.22
N GLU A 69 -19.68 9.83 -18.02
CA GLU A 69 -19.60 10.62 -16.80
C GLU A 69 -18.67 9.94 -15.81
N PHE A 70 -17.82 10.72 -15.13
CA PHE A 70 -17.03 10.22 -14.01
C PHE A 70 -17.16 11.16 -12.81
N THR A 71 -17.22 10.56 -11.62
CA THR A 71 -17.24 11.30 -10.36
C THR A 71 -15.84 11.26 -9.76
N ASN A 72 -15.31 12.42 -9.37
CA ASN A 72 -14.00 12.48 -8.71
C ASN A 72 -14.10 12.05 -7.22
N HIS A 73 -12.95 11.99 -6.55
CA HIS A 73 -12.87 11.63 -5.12
C HIS A 73 -13.56 12.64 -4.17
N LYS A 74 -13.93 13.83 -4.65
CA LYS A 74 -14.69 14.85 -3.91
C LYS A 74 -16.21 14.75 -4.14
N GLY A 75 -16.66 13.83 -5.00
CA GLY A 75 -18.07 13.71 -5.36
C GLY A 75 -18.50 14.63 -6.51
N GLU A 76 -17.57 15.36 -7.13
CA GLU A 76 -17.87 16.22 -8.27
C GLU A 76 -17.99 15.37 -9.55
N VAL A 77 -19.05 15.59 -10.32
CA VAL A 77 -19.34 14.85 -11.55
C VAL A 77 -18.81 15.62 -12.75
N PHE A 78 -18.10 14.93 -13.63
CA PHE A 78 -17.54 15.46 -14.88
C PHE A 78 -18.09 14.66 -16.05
N ILE A 79 -18.51 15.36 -17.11
CA ILE A 79 -18.89 14.75 -18.38
C ILE A 79 -17.65 14.78 -19.28
N ILE A 80 -17.33 13.64 -19.89
CA ILE A 80 -16.25 13.54 -20.87
C ILE A 80 -16.81 14.02 -22.21
N GLU A 81 -16.33 15.17 -22.66
CA GLU A 81 -16.60 15.70 -24.00
C GLU A 81 -15.83 14.91 -25.05
N ASP A 82 -16.49 14.61 -26.17
CA ASP A 82 -15.87 13.97 -27.33
C ASP A 82 -15.44 15.07 -28.34
N ASP A 83 -14.52 14.76 -29.25
CA ASP A 83 -14.04 15.70 -30.29
C ASP A 83 -15.19 16.27 -31.14
N ASN A 84 -16.31 15.56 -31.19
CA ASN A 84 -17.53 15.96 -31.90
C ASN A 84 -18.32 17.07 -31.19
N ASP A 85 -18.12 17.28 -29.88
CA ASP A 85 -18.75 18.33 -29.08
C ASP A 85 -18.02 19.69 -29.19
N MET A 86 -16.80 19.71 -29.73
CA MET A 86 -15.98 20.92 -29.90
C MET A 86 -16.22 21.66 -31.23
N LYS A 87 -17.23 21.27 -32.00
CA LYS A 87 -17.69 21.97 -33.23
C LYS A 87 -18.84 22.92 -32.94
#